data_AF-A0A7L8S1I7-F1
#
_entry.id   AF-A0A7L8S1I7-F1
#
_cell.length_a   1.000
_cell.length_b   1.000
_cell.length_c   1.000
_cell.angle_alpha   90.00
_cell.angle_beta   90.00
_cell.angle_gamma   90.00
#
_symmetry.space_group_name_H-M   'P 1'
#
loop_
_entity.id
_entity.type
_entity.pdbx_description
1 polymer ?
#
loop_
_entity_poly.entity_id
_entity_poly.type
_entity_poly.pdbx_seq_one_letter_code
_entity_poly.pdbx_strand_id
1 'polypeptide(L)'
;MTARTPHKRERLDVAPAALLARLPAIGRVIINSERRGATHERIGSVEKVRIEDGWLVCEGAEHDSRIELAAIATVIVDRTSVMREKSYPRIELRGADGESIANVTGFEGLDPLDAVLAAFPQGTELPVEERKGNGLDERKELDANDVGLAPFAAAERCGGRVRIEFSRPSFWQAWEGDMPAVKPVMGYVNVMRPDFHLHLKGGSVGGWRREDGTDQLRFVALAADGAETGLTVSGAPASFG
;
A
#
# COMPACT_ATOMS: atom_id res chain seq x y z
N MET A 1 15.00 33.83 -5.94
CA MET A 1 15.39 32.68 -5.11
C MET A 1 16.16 31.72 -6.00
N THR A 2 17.41 31.42 -5.68
CA THR A 2 18.20 30.40 -6.39
C THR A 2 17.52 29.04 -6.19
N ALA A 3 17.16 28.37 -7.29
CA ALA A 3 16.62 27.02 -7.25
C ALA A 3 17.65 26.10 -6.58
N ARG A 4 17.24 25.44 -5.51
CA ARG A 4 18.09 24.52 -4.74
C ARG A 4 18.17 23.18 -5.47
N THR A 5 19.36 22.58 -5.54
CA THR A 5 19.53 21.22 -6.04
C THR A 5 19.01 20.21 -5.01
N PRO A 6 17.98 19.39 -5.33
CA PRO A 6 17.46 18.39 -4.41
C PRO A 6 18.46 17.24 -4.18
N HIS A 7 18.49 16.68 -2.97
CA HIS A 7 19.20 15.42 -2.73
C HIS A 7 18.47 14.26 -3.40
N LYS A 8 19.23 13.27 -3.91
CA LYS A 8 18.65 12.04 -4.46
C LYS A 8 17.86 11.26 -3.41
N ARG A 9 18.34 11.28 -2.17
CA ARG A 9 17.65 10.74 -1.00
C ARG A 9 17.93 11.64 0.20
N GLU A 10 16.90 11.95 0.97
CA GLU A 10 17.04 12.80 2.15
C GLU A 10 16.07 12.43 3.27
N ARG A 11 16.55 12.56 4.51
CA ARG A 11 15.71 12.49 5.71
C ARG A 11 15.19 13.88 6.02
N LEU A 12 13.88 14.07 6.00
CA LEU A 12 13.26 15.34 6.32
C LEU A 12 13.09 15.49 7.83
N ASP A 13 13.50 16.64 8.37
CA ASP A 13 13.18 17.05 9.74
C ASP A 13 11.91 17.90 9.72
N VAL A 14 10.78 17.23 9.53
CA VAL A 14 9.46 17.85 9.39
C VAL A 14 8.44 17.08 10.22
N ALA A 15 7.44 17.79 10.73
CA ALA A 15 6.27 17.13 11.31
C ALA A 15 5.56 16.31 10.19
N PRO A 16 5.38 14.98 10.34
CA PRO A 16 4.75 14.16 9.31
C PRO A 16 3.39 14.68 8.86
N ALA A 17 2.59 15.15 9.81
CA ALA A 17 1.29 15.78 9.55
C ALA A 17 1.37 16.96 8.57
N ALA A 18 2.39 17.82 8.68
CA ALA A 18 2.53 19.00 7.85
C ALA A 18 2.86 18.64 6.40
N LEU A 19 3.73 17.64 6.19
CA LEU A 19 4.06 17.15 4.85
C LEU A 19 2.88 16.36 4.25
N LEU A 20 2.31 15.44 5.01
CA LEU A 20 1.27 14.54 4.51
C LEU A 20 -0.07 15.26 4.26
N ALA A 21 -0.32 16.40 4.91
CA ALA A 21 -1.43 17.28 4.54
C ALA A 21 -1.34 17.83 3.10
N ARG A 22 -0.17 17.74 2.45
CA ARG A 22 0.06 18.20 1.07
C ARG A 22 -0.07 17.10 0.01
N LEU A 23 -0.39 15.85 0.40
CA LEU A 23 -0.57 14.75 -0.55
C LEU A 23 -1.51 15.08 -1.73
N PRO A 24 -2.63 15.83 -1.55
CA PRO A 24 -3.49 16.20 -2.68
C PRO A 24 -2.81 17.03 -3.77
N ALA A 25 -1.71 17.72 -3.45
CA ALA A 25 -0.98 18.55 -4.41
C ALA A 25 0.08 17.79 -5.23
N ILE A 26 0.34 16.51 -4.92
CA ILE A 26 1.35 15.68 -5.61
C ILE A 26 0.79 15.08 -6.90
N GLY A 27 -0.53 15.14 -7.10
CA GLY A 27 -1.21 14.49 -8.22
C GLY A 27 -1.57 13.05 -7.90
N ARG A 28 -1.38 12.13 -8.85
CA ARG A 28 -1.62 10.69 -8.62
C ARG A 28 -0.48 10.05 -7.83
N VAL A 29 -0.84 9.28 -6.81
CA VAL A 29 0.09 8.55 -5.93
C VAL A 29 -0.32 7.08 -5.76
N ILE A 30 0.65 6.20 -5.50
CA ILE A 30 0.42 4.93 -4.80
C ILE A 30 0.60 5.20 -3.30
N ILE A 31 -0.36 4.79 -2.47
CA ILE A 31 -0.12 4.55 -1.04
C ILE A 31 -0.11 3.04 -0.86
N ASN A 32 1.02 2.50 -0.38
CA ASN A 32 1.15 1.08 -0.12
C ASN A 32 1.72 0.75 1.26
N SER A 33 1.40 -0.46 1.70
CA SER A 33 1.99 -1.11 2.86
C SER A 33 2.05 -2.61 2.64
N GLU A 34 2.98 -3.28 3.32
CA GLU A 34 3.16 -4.72 3.22
C GLU A 34 3.32 -5.37 4.59
N ARG A 35 2.82 -6.60 4.72
CA ARG A 35 2.98 -7.43 5.91
C ARG A 35 2.72 -8.88 5.57
N ARG A 36 3.60 -9.77 6.04
CA ARG A 36 3.42 -11.24 5.96
C ARG A 36 3.00 -11.72 4.57
N GLY A 37 3.65 -11.20 3.52
CA GLY A 37 3.44 -11.61 2.13
C GLY A 37 2.27 -10.94 1.41
N ALA A 38 1.47 -10.09 2.07
CA ALA A 38 0.47 -9.25 1.43
C ALA A 38 1.01 -7.83 1.23
N THR A 39 0.93 -7.31 0.00
CA THR A 39 1.14 -5.90 -0.34
C THR A 39 -0.17 -5.33 -0.85
N HIS A 40 -0.65 -4.27 -0.20
CA HIS A 40 -1.89 -3.57 -0.56
C HIS A 40 -1.53 -2.18 -1.08
N GLU A 41 -2.01 -1.85 -2.28
CA GLU A 41 -1.73 -0.58 -2.94
C GLU A 41 -3.03 0.09 -3.39
N ARG A 42 -3.25 1.33 -2.96
CA ARG A 42 -4.26 2.23 -3.57
C ARG A 42 -3.58 3.24 -4.46
N ILE A 43 -4.14 3.46 -5.64
CA ILE A 43 -3.52 4.18 -6.75
C ILE A 43 -4.49 5.24 -7.23
N GLY A 44 -4.04 6.50 -7.23
CA GLY A 44 -4.92 7.58 -7.64
C GLY A 44 -4.62 8.90 -6.96
N SER A 45 -5.51 9.86 -7.16
CA SER A 45 -5.46 11.16 -6.50
C SER A 45 -6.02 11.05 -5.08
N VAL A 46 -5.25 11.52 -4.11
CA VAL A 46 -5.78 11.77 -2.75
C VAL A 46 -6.57 13.07 -2.82
N GLU A 47 -7.90 13.00 -2.72
CA GLU A 47 -8.75 14.19 -2.83
C GLU A 47 -8.69 15.03 -1.55
N LYS A 48 -8.61 14.35 -0.40
CA LYS A 48 -8.65 15.01 0.90
C LYS A 48 -7.77 14.30 1.90
N VAL A 49 -7.12 15.09 2.74
CA VAL A 49 -6.40 14.62 3.92
C VAL A 49 -6.99 15.30 5.15
N ARG A 50 -7.27 14.49 6.17
CA ARG A 50 -7.70 14.96 7.50
C ARG A 50 -6.79 14.40 8.58
N ILE A 51 -6.81 15.03 9.74
CA ILE A 51 -6.22 14.49 10.96
C ILE A 51 -7.36 14.26 11.93
N GLU A 52 -7.51 13.02 12.39
CA GLU A 52 -8.59 12.57 13.26
C GLU A 52 -7.99 11.63 14.31
N ASP A 53 -8.11 11.98 15.59
CA ASP A 53 -7.63 11.16 16.73
C ASP A 53 -6.17 10.68 16.62
N GLY A 54 -5.28 11.52 16.07
CA GLY A 54 -3.86 11.18 15.88
C GLY A 54 -3.55 10.38 14.60
N TRP A 55 -4.56 10.10 13.79
CA TRP A 55 -4.43 9.45 12.49
C TRP A 55 -4.53 10.46 11.35
N LEU A 56 -3.63 10.32 10.39
CA LEU A 56 -3.83 10.87 9.05
C LEU A 56 -4.88 10.02 8.34
N VAL A 57 -5.93 10.65 7.81
CA VAL A 57 -6.98 10.00 7.02
C VAL A 57 -6.90 10.53 5.59
N CYS A 58 -6.57 9.67 4.64
CA CYS A 58 -6.57 10.00 3.21
C CYS A 58 -7.86 9.47 2.59
N GLU A 59 -8.58 10.35 1.90
CA GLU A 59 -9.88 10.08 1.31
C GLU A 59 -9.93 10.49 -0.16
N GLY A 60 -10.82 9.84 -0.89
CA GLY A 60 -11.19 10.13 -2.27
C GLY A 60 -11.81 8.88 -2.90
N ALA A 61 -12.26 8.98 -4.15
CA ALA A 61 -12.76 7.80 -4.87
C ALA A 61 -11.71 6.67 -4.95
N GLU A 62 -10.43 7.03 -5.03
CA GLU A 62 -9.31 6.11 -5.21
C GLU A 62 -8.53 5.80 -3.92
N HIS A 63 -8.85 6.47 -2.79
CA HIS A 63 -8.10 6.29 -1.53
C HIS A 63 -9.03 6.22 -0.31
N ASP A 64 -8.80 5.19 0.51
CA ASP A 64 -9.41 4.99 1.83
C ASP A 64 -8.31 4.41 2.72
N SER A 65 -7.49 5.27 3.32
CA SER A 65 -6.32 4.86 4.11
C SER A 65 -6.12 5.70 5.35
N ARG A 66 -5.58 5.09 6.41
CA ARG A 66 -5.28 5.70 7.69
C ARG A 66 -3.85 5.38 8.13
N ILE A 67 -3.13 6.39 8.61
CA ILE A 67 -1.74 6.26 9.06
C ILE A 67 -1.61 6.94 10.42
N GLU A 68 -1.15 6.21 11.43
CA GLU A 68 -0.97 6.76 12.78
C GLU A 68 0.26 7.68 12.79
N LEU A 69 0.05 8.96 13.09
CA LEU A 69 1.11 9.97 12.98
C LEU A 69 2.21 9.77 14.03
N ALA A 70 1.83 9.37 15.25
CA ALA A 70 2.77 9.19 16.36
C ALA A 70 3.74 8.03 16.13
N ALA A 71 3.40 7.08 15.27
CA ALA A 71 4.25 5.95 14.93
C ALA A 71 5.37 6.31 13.92
N ILE A 72 5.22 7.42 13.19
CA ILE A 72 6.19 7.84 12.18
C ILE A 72 7.38 8.50 12.88
N ALA A 73 8.47 7.74 13.00
CA ALA A 73 9.72 8.22 13.58
C ALA A 73 10.61 8.92 12.54
N THR A 74 10.54 8.51 11.27
CA THR A 74 11.38 9.07 10.20
C THR A 74 10.60 9.22 8.91
N VAL A 75 10.78 10.36 8.24
CA VAL A 75 10.29 10.64 6.90
C VAL A 75 11.47 10.74 5.95
N ILE A 76 11.49 9.90 4.91
CA ILE A 76 12.54 9.90 3.89
C ILE A 76 11.91 10.22 2.54
N VAL A 77 12.54 11.12 1.79
CA VAL A 77 12.24 11.31 0.37
C VAL A 77 13.30 10.62 -0.45
N ASP A 78 12.87 9.77 -1.37
CA ASP A 78 13.72 9.05 -2.32
C ASP A 78 13.31 9.42 -3.76
N ARG A 79 14.26 9.95 -4.53
CA ARG A 79 14.09 10.37 -5.94
C ARG A 79 14.83 9.46 -6.92
N THR A 80 15.35 8.33 -6.44
CA THR A 80 16.23 7.44 -7.21
C THR A 80 15.47 6.46 -8.08
N SER A 81 14.18 6.26 -7.80
CA SER A 81 13.33 5.35 -8.55
C SER A 81 13.08 5.86 -9.97
N VAL A 82 13.67 5.20 -10.95
CA VAL A 82 13.42 5.41 -12.38
C VAL A 82 13.00 4.10 -13.02
N MET A 83 11.89 4.10 -13.75
CA MET A 83 11.42 2.96 -14.53
C MET A 83 11.02 3.44 -15.92
N ARG A 84 11.63 2.86 -16.96
CA ARG A 84 11.42 3.24 -18.36
C ARG A 84 11.50 4.76 -18.56
N GLU A 85 12.60 5.36 -18.10
CA GLU A 85 12.92 6.80 -18.17
C GLU A 85 12.02 7.73 -17.34
N LYS A 86 11.00 7.19 -16.67
CA LYS A 86 10.11 7.96 -15.80
C LYS A 86 10.50 7.82 -14.34
N SER A 87 10.61 8.95 -13.65
CA SER A 87 10.87 9.02 -12.21
C SER A 87 9.60 8.77 -11.39
N TYR A 88 9.73 8.02 -10.31
CA TYR A 88 8.66 7.69 -9.37
C TYR A 88 9.14 8.00 -7.94
N PRO A 89 9.20 9.28 -7.55
CA PRO A 89 9.73 9.63 -6.26
C PRO A 89 8.83 9.11 -5.14
N ARG A 90 9.43 8.80 -4.00
CA ARG A 90 8.76 8.13 -2.88
C ARG A 90 8.98 8.90 -1.59
N ILE A 91 7.93 9.00 -0.80
CA ILE A 91 7.99 9.34 0.62
C ILE A 91 7.89 8.02 1.39
N GLU A 92 8.93 7.67 2.15
CA GLU A 92 8.93 6.52 3.05
C GLU A 92 8.59 7.00 4.46
N LEU A 93 7.59 6.35 5.07
CA LEU A 93 7.20 6.59 6.46
C LEU A 93 7.69 5.41 7.28
N ARG A 94 8.69 5.64 8.15
CA ARG A 94 9.34 4.58 8.92
C ARG A 94 9.03 4.69 10.41
N GLY A 95 8.87 3.53 11.04
CA GLY A 95 8.73 3.38 12.49
C GLY A 95 10.05 3.59 13.22
N ALA A 96 10.00 3.58 14.56
CA ALA A 96 11.19 3.70 15.41
C ALA A 96 12.14 2.50 15.30
N ASP A 97 11.63 1.36 14.84
CA ASP A 97 12.39 0.15 14.48
C ASP A 97 13.11 0.26 13.13
N GLY A 98 12.86 1.33 12.37
CA GLY A 98 13.42 1.55 11.03
C GLY A 98 12.65 0.84 9.91
N GLU A 99 11.62 0.07 10.24
CA GLU A 99 10.76 -0.64 9.29
C GLU A 99 9.76 0.33 8.63
N SER A 100 9.36 0.01 7.40
CA SER A 100 8.36 0.80 6.68
C SER A 100 6.97 0.61 7.31
N ILE A 101 6.29 1.71 7.61
CA ILE A 101 4.87 1.73 7.95
C ILE A 101 4.04 1.75 6.67
N ALA A 102 4.39 2.69 5.79
CA ALA A 102 3.78 2.88 4.48
C ALA A 102 4.73 3.67 3.57
N ASN A 103 4.50 3.58 2.27
CA ASN A 103 5.18 4.41 1.29
C ASN A 103 4.15 5.16 0.43
N VAL A 104 4.49 6.39 0.07
CA VAL A 104 3.73 7.20 -0.89
C VAL A 104 4.60 7.42 -2.12
N THR A 105 4.22 6.86 -3.27
CA THR A 105 5.00 6.97 -4.51
C THR A 105 4.25 7.85 -5.52
N GLY A 106 4.87 8.93 -6.00
CA GLY A 106 4.30 9.81 -7.01
C GLY A 106 4.38 9.24 -8.42
N PHE A 107 3.34 9.45 -9.24
CA PHE A 107 3.29 8.99 -10.63
C PHE A 107 3.67 10.04 -11.66
N GLU A 108 3.79 11.30 -11.29
CA GLU A 108 3.88 12.41 -12.25
C GLU A 108 5.31 12.93 -12.45
N GLY A 109 6.31 12.14 -12.05
CA GLY A 109 7.70 12.57 -12.07
C GLY A 109 8.11 13.28 -10.78
N LEU A 110 9.21 14.01 -10.83
CA LEU A 110 9.79 14.69 -9.65
C LEU A 110 9.06 16.01 -9.34
N ASP A 111 8.66 16.75 -10.37
CA ASP A 111 8.23 18.15 -10.24
C ASP A 111 7.09 18.37 -9.22
N PRO A 112 5.99 17.58 -9.20
CA PRO A 112 4.91 17.81 -8.24
C PRO A 112 5.34 17.59 -6.79
N LEU A 113 6.16 16.56 -6.53
CA LEU A 113 6.69 16.32 -5.20
C LEU A 113 7.66 17.44 -4.79
N ASP A 114 8.57 17.83 -5.68
CA ASP A 114 9.55 18.87 -5.38
C ASP A 114 8.89 20.25 -5.16
N ALA A 115 7.80 20.54 -5.86
CA ALA A 115 6.98 21.73 -5.61
C ALA A 115 6.37 21.74 -4.20
N VAL A 116 5.88 20.59 -3.71
CA VAL A 116 5.43 20.45 -2.32
C VAL A 116 6.58 20.60 -1.34
N LEU A 117 7.73 19.97 -1.62
CA LEU A 117 8.89 19.98 -0.75
C LEU A 117 9.58 21.34 -0.65
N ALA A 118 9.40 22.22 -1.64
CA ALA A 118 9.90 23.59 -1.61
C ALA A 118 9.36 24.43 -0.43
N ALA A 119 8.26 24.01 0.19
CA ALA A 119 7.71 24.63 1.40
C ALA A 119 8.42 24.22 2.70
N PHE A 120 9.36 23.26 2.64
CA PHE A 120 10.04 22.69 3.80
C PHE A 120 11.57 22.93 3.75
N PRO A 121 12.27 22.91 4.90
CA PRO A 121 13.73 22.87 4.93
C PRO A 121 14.29 21.66 4.16
N GLN A 122 15.58 21.70 3.77
CA GLN A 122 16.18 20.46 3.22
C GLN A 122 16.18 19.42 4.30
N GLY A 123 16.07 18.18 3.86
CA GLY A 123 16.49 17.07 4.67
C GLY A 123 18.01 16.96 4.77
N THR A 124 18.43 16.08 5.67
CA THR A 124 19.80 15.57 5.71
C THR A 124 19.98 14.59 4.55
N GLU A 125 21.02 14.77 3.73
CA GLU A 125 21.36 13.81 2.68
C GLU A 125 21.55 12.40 3.24
N LEU A 126 21.02 11.41 2.53
CA LEU A 126 21.21 10.01 2.82
C LEU A 126 21.92 9.33 1.65
N PRO A 127 22.69 8.25 1.92
CA PRO A 127 23.22 7.43 0.84
C PRO A 127 22.06 6.83 0.04
N VAL A 128 22.26 6.75 -1.27
CA VAL A 128 21.38 6.01 -2.16
C VAL A 128 21.48 4.54 -1.78
N GLU A 129 20.33 3.93 -1.46
CA GLU A 129 20.28 2.50 -1.24
C GLU A 129 20.38 1.79 -2.59
N GLU A 130 21.32 0.85 -2.71
CA GLU A 130 21.27 -0.08 -3.83
C GLU A 130 19.97 -0.86 -3.72
N ARG A 131 19.14 -0.80 -4.77
CA ARG A 131 18.04 -1.75 -4.89
C ARG A 131 18.67 -3.13 -4.85
N LYS A 132 18.49 -3.82 -3.73
CA LYS A 132 18.56 -5.28 -3.72
C LYS A 132 17.52 -5.67 -4.75
N GLY A 133 17.97 -6.03 -5.96
CA GLY A 133 17.05 -6.57 -6.95
C GLY A 133 16.24 -7.62 -6.22
N ASN A 134 14.91 -7.55 -6.33
CA ASN A 134 14.03 -8.60 -5.83
C ASN A 134 14.75 -9.88 -6.26
N GLY A 135 15.26 -10.64 -5.29
CA GLY A 135 16.07 -11.80 -5.61
C GLY A 135 15.34 -12.53 -6.72
N LEU A 136 16.08 -13.11 -7.66
CA LEU A 136 15.52 -14.15 -8.50
C LEU A 136 15.14 -15.34 -7.59
N ASP A 137 14.28 -15.13 -6.58
CA ASP A 137 13.28 -16.08 -6.15
C ASP A 137 12.72 -16.53 -7.49
N GLU A 138 13.15 -17.73 -7.87
CA GLU A 138 12.76 -18.40 -9.11
C GLU A 138 11.30 -18.07 -9.33
N ARG A 139 10.95 -17.66 -10.55
CA ARG A 139 9.59 -17.28 -10.96
C ARG A 139 8.67 -18.48 -10.76
N LYS A 140 8.38 -18.79 -9.51
CA LYS A 140 7.70 -19.99 -9.08
C LYS A 140 6.27 -19.74 -9.47
N GLU A 141 5.74 -20.63 -10.28
CA GLU A 141 4.32 -20.59 -10.55
C GLU A 141 3.57 -20.72 -9.23
N LEU A 142 2.48 -19.95 -9.10
CA LEU A 142 1.61 -20.10 -7.95
C LEU A 142 1.00 -21.51 -8.01
N ASP A 143 0.93 -22.20 -6.88
CA ASP A 143 0.19 -23.45 -6.79
C ASP A 143 -1.30 -23.17 -7.14
N ALA A 144 -1.86 -23.96 -8.06
CA ALA A 144 -3.27 -23.83 -8.44
C ALA A 144 -4.23 -24.05 -7.25
N ASN A 145 -3.76 -24.72 -6.20
CA ASN A 145 -4.48 -24.97 -4.96
C ASN A 145 -3.96 -24.10 -3.79
N ASP A 146 -3.24 -23.01 -4.08
CA ASP A 146 -2.77 -22.10 -3.04
C ASP A 146 -3.95 -21.63 -2.18
N VAL A 147 -3.83 -21.80 -0.86
CA VAL A 147 -4.88 -21.47 0.11
C VAL A 147 -5.27 -19.99 0.05
N GLY A 148 -4.32 -19.12 -0.33
CA GLY A 148 -4.55 -17.70 -0.52
C GLY A 148 -5.56 -17.37 -1.61
N LEU A 149 -5.83 -18.27 -2.56
CA LEU A 149 -6.78 -18.05 -3.66
C LEU A 149 -8.25 -18.09 -3.22
N ALA A 150 -8.57 -18.82 -2.14
CA ALA A 150 -9.93 -19.28 -1.87
C ALA A 150 -11.03 -18.18 -1.89
N PRO A 151 -10.96 -17.10 -1.10
CA PRO A 151 -12.00 -16.08 -1.10
C PRO A 151 -12.03 -15.25 -2.38
N PHE A 152 -10.87 -15.04 -3.03
CA PHE A 152 -10.80 -14.28 -4.28
C PHE A 152 -11.42 -15.05 -5.45
N ALA A 153 -11.09 -16.33 -5.58
CA ALA A 153 -11.66 -17.20 -6.59
C ALA A 153 -13.17 -17.41 -6.39
N ALA A 154 -13.65 -17.46 -5.13
CA ALA A 154 -15.07 -17.49 -4.82
C ALA A 154 -15.77 -16.21 -5.28
N ALA A 155 -15.22 -15.04 -4.93
CA ALA A 155 -15.77 -13.76 -5.35
C ALA A 155 -15.75 -13.54 -6.87
N GLU A 156 -14.67 -13.95 -7.53
CA GLU A 156 -14.54 -13.87 -8.99
C GLU A 156 -15.62 -14.69 -9.70
N ARG A 157 -15.84 -15.94 -9.28
CA ARG A 157 -16.88 -16.81 -9.87
C ARG A 157 -18.28 -16.21 -9.74
N CYS A 158 -18.56 -15.52 -8.65
CA CYS A 158 -19.85 -14.89 -8.40
C CYS A 158 -19.98 -13.49 -9.00
N GLY A 159 -18.90 -12.91 -9.53
CA GLY A 159 -18.86 -11.49 -9.90
C GLY A 159 -19.19 -10.57 -8.71
N GLY A 160 -18.82 -11.00 -7.50
CA GLY A 160 -19.25 -10.39 -6.26
C GLY A 160 -18.60 -9.03 -6.02
N ARG A 161 -19.37 -8.10 -5.43
CA ARG A 161 -18.80 -6.89 -4.83
C ARG A 161 -18.16 -7.25 -3.50
N VAL A 162 -16.90 -6.86 -3.31
CA VAL A 162 -16.11 -7.15 -2.11
C VAL A 162 -15.45 -5.90 -1.56
N ARG A 163 -15.08 -5.97 -0.28
CA ARG A 163 -14.15 -5.07 0.39
C ARG A 163 -12.88 -5.84 0.75
N ILE A 164 -11.72 -5.34 0.32
CA ILE A 164 -10.40 -5.89 0.65
C ILE A 164 -9.68 -4.89 1.54
N GLU A 165 -9.45 -5.29 2.79
CA GLU A 165 -8.84 -4.46 3.83
C GLU A 165 -7.48 -5.00 4.20
N PHE A 166 -6.55 -4.09 4.47
CA PHE A 166 -5.23 -4.39 4.98
C PHE A 166 -5.00 -3.58 6.25
N SER A 167 -4.63 -4.26 7.33
CA SER A 167 -4.39 -3.66 8.63
C SER A 167 -3.10 -4.19 9.24
N ARG A 168 -2.31 -3.28 9.78
CA ARG A 168 -1.16 -3.58 10.63
C ARG A 168 -1.09 -2.51 11.72
N PRO A 169 -0.25 -2.68 12.76
CA PRO A 169 -0.03 -1.59 13.70
C PRO A 169 0.31 -0.29 12.95
N SER A 170 -0.38 0.79 13.32
CA SER A 170 -0.18 2.14 12.78
C SER A 170 -0.55 2.38 11.31
N PHE A 171 -1.19 1.40 10.64
CA PHE A 171 -1.65 1.56 9.26
C PHE A 171 -2.90 0.73 8.96
N TRP A 172 -3.84 1.33 8.24
CA TRP A 172 -5.00 0.65 7.70
C TRP A 172 -5.34 1.19 6.32
N GLN A 173 -5.82 0.33 5.42
CA GLN A 173 -6.23 0.72 4.08
C GLN A 173 -7.28 -0.24 3.52
N ALA A 174 -8.16 0.27 2.67
CA ALA A 174 -9.18 -0.55 2.05
C ALA A 174 -9.42 -0.20 0.58
N TRP A 175 -9.93 -1.21 -0.13
CA TRP A 175 -10.54 -1.07 -1.45
C TRP A 175 -11.91 -1.75 -1.42
N GLU A 176 -12.86 -1.19 -2.16
CA GLU A 176 -14.17 -1.81 -2.39
C GLU A 176 -14.52 -1.74 -3.87
N GLY A 177 -15.04 -2.84 -4.41
CA GLY A 177 -15.52 -2.88 -5.79
C GLY A 177 -15.89 -4.29 -6.23
N ASP A 178 -16.27 -4.39 -7.50
CA ASP A 178 -16.59 -5.68 -8.12
C ASP A 178 -15.30 -6.47 -8.34
N MET A 179 -15.27 -7.73 -7.92
CA MET A 179 -14.09 -8.58 -8.02
C MET A 179 -13.67 -8.74 -9.49
N PRO A 180 -12.46 -8.29 -9.89
CA PRO A 180 -11.94 -8.55 -11.22
C PRO A 180 -11.47 -10.00 -11.35
N ALA A 181 -11.03 -10.36 -12.56
CA ALA A 181 -10.34 -11.63 -12.76
C ALA A 181 -9.06 -11.72 -11.89
N VAL A 182 -8.89 -12.83 -11.17
CA VAL A 182 -7.73 -13.07 -10.32
C VAL A 182 -6.57 -13.58 -11.18
N LYS A 183 -5.41 -12.95 -11.08
CA LYS A 183 -4.25 -13.26 -11.93
C LYS A 183 -3.15 -13.96 -11.12
N PRO A 184 -3.02 -15.29 -11.18
CA PRO A 184 -1.90 -16.00 -10.57
C PRO A 184 -0.65 -15.82 -11.44
N VAL A 185 0.22 -14.87 -11.09
CA VAL A 185 1.38 -14.51 -11.91
C VAL A 185 2.59 -14.34 -11.00
N MET A 186 3.72 -14.92 -11.42
CA MET A 186 5.03 -14.79 -10.74
C MET A 186 5.02 -15.22 -9.27
N GLY A 187 4.18 -16.19 -8.91
CA GLY A 187 4.09 -16.71 -7.55
C GLY A 187 3.22 -15.86 -6.62
N TYR A 188 2.39 -14.98 -7.17
CA TYR A 188 1.45 -14.15 -6.40
C TYR A 188 0.01 -14.39 -6.84
N VAL A 189 -0.91 -14.36 -5.88
CA VAL A 189 -2.33 -14.06 -6.14
C VAL A 189 -2.42 -12.55 -6.36
N ASN A 190 -2.88 -12.12 -7.54
CA ASN A 190 -3.01 -10.70 -7.86
C ASN A 190 -4.47 -10.32 -8.13
N VAL A 191 -4.90 -9.22 -7.50
CA VAL A 191 -6.16 -8.52 -7.81
C VAL A 191 -5.77 -7.14 -8.33
N MET A 192 -6.13 -6.83 -9.58
CA MET A 192 -5.62 -5.64 -10.27
C MET A 192 -6.78 -4.83 -10.86
N ARG A 193 -6.89 -3.57 -10.43
CA ARG A 193 -7.77 -2.52 -10.95
C ARG A 193 -6.94 -1.26 -11.20
N PRO A 194 -7.45 -0.29 -11.99
CA PRO A 194 -6.73 0.96 -12.24
C PRO A 194 -6.35 1.73 -10.97
N ASP A 195 -7.15 1.56 -9.90
CA ASP A 195 -7.01 2.25 -8.62
C ASP A 195 -6.51 1.34 -7.48
N PHE A 196 -6.37 0.03 -7.71
CA PHE A 196 -6.06 -0.91 -6.64
C PHE A 196 -5.23 -2.09 -7.12
N HIS A 197 -4.16 -2.38 -6.41
CA HIS A 197 -3.42 -3.64 -6.55
C HIS A 197 -3.33 -4.37 -5.22
N LEU A 198 -3.57 -5.68 -5.26
CA LEU A 198 -3.16 -6.62 -4.23
C LEU A 198 -2.11 -7.55 -4.82
N HIS A 199 -0.99 -7.70 -4.13
CA HIS A 199 -0.02 -8.76 -4.36
C HIS A 199 0.04 -9.63 -3.12
N LEU A 200 -0.40 -10.89 -3.21
CA LEU A 200 -0.34 -11.85 -2.11
C LEU A 200 0.60 -13.00 -2.48
N LYS A 201 1.76 -13.07 -1.82
CA LYS A 201 2.80 -14.07 -2.08
C LYS A 201 2.23 -15.47 -1.84
N GLY A 202 2.44 -16.39 -2.78
CA GLY A 202 2.06 -17.79 -2.65
C GLY A 202 2.64 -18.42 -1.38
N GLY A 203 1.84 -19.24 -0.71
CA GLY A 203 2.17 -19.89 0.56
C GLY A 203 2.24 -18.95 1.77
N SER A 204 1.99 -17.64 1.62
CA SER A 204 1.95 -16.71 2.77
C SER A 204 0.70 -16.86 3.64
N VAL A 205 -0.39 -17.36 3.05
CA VAL A 205 -1.63 -17.68 3.75
C VAL A 205 -1.67 -19.18 4.03
N GLY A 206 -1.69 -19.54 5.32
CA GLY A 206 -1.89 -20.92 5.78
C GLY A 206 -3.36 -21.30 5.95
N GLY A 207 -4.25 -20.32 6.05
CA GLY A 207 -5.69 -20.54 6.20
C GLY A 207 -6.50 -19.26 6.20
N TRP A 208 -7.82 -19.40 6.13
CA TRP A 208 -8.76 -18.31 6.31
C TRP A 208 -9.66 -18.59 7.49
N ARG A 209 -9.75 -17.66 8.44
CA ARG A 209 -10.81 -17.69 9.44
C ARG A 209 -12.04 -17.05 8.82
N ARG A 210 -13.08 -17.86 8.64
CA ARG A 210 -14.40 -17.40 8.19
C ARG A 210 -15.20 -16.91 9.39
N GLU A 211 -15.78 -15.73 9.25
CA GLU A 211 -16.65 -15.09 10.22
C GLU A 211 -17.98 -14.80 9.52
N ASP A 212 -19.03 -15.54 9.91
CA ASP A 212 -20.37 -15.43 9.33
C ASP A 212 -21.19 -14.37 10.09
N GLY A 213 -21.53 -13.28 9.41
CA GLY A 213 -22.53 -12.30 9.85
C GLY A 213 -23.85 -12.47 9.09
N THR A 214 -24.92 -11.84 9.60
CA THR A 214 -26.26 -11.93 8.98
C THR A 214 -26.28 -11.43 7.53
N ASP A 215 -25.60 -10.32 7.26
CA ASP A 215 -25.58 -9.67 5.94
C ASP A 215 -24.18 -9.62 5.30
N GLN A 216 -23.16 -10.14 5.99
CA GLN A 216 -21.77 -10.04 5.56
C GLN A 216 -20.99 -11.31 5.91
N LEU A 217 -20.25 -11.82 4.93
CA LEU A 217 -19.20 -12.80 5.14
C LEU A 217 -17.85 -12.07 5.23
N ARG A 218 -17.03 -12.48 6.19
CA ARG A 218 -15.68 -11.97 6.38
C ARG A 218 -14.69 -13.12 6.43
N PHE A 219 -13.60 -12.98 5.70
CA PHE A 219 -12.48 -13.91 5.64
C PHE A 219 -11.22 -13.20 6.11
N VAL A 220 -10.67 -13.65 7.24
CA VAL A 220 -9.41 -13.13 7.80
C VAL A 220 -8.27 -14.07 7.41
N ALA A 221 -7.26 -13.56 6.72
CA ALA A 221 -6.11 -14.37 6.30
C ALA A 221 -5.18 -14.66 7.48
N LEU A 222 -4.92 -15.95 7.71
CA LEU A 222 -4.00 -16.47 8.71
C LEU A 222 -2.71 -16.96 8.04
N ALA A 223 -1.56 -16.66 8.64
CA ALA A 223 -0.29 -17.24 8.25
C ALA A 223 -0.17 -18.70 8.73
N ALA A 224 0.90 -19.40 8.35
CA ALA A 224 1.13 -20.80 8.73
C ALA A 224 1.25 -21.01 10.25
N ASP A 225 1.65 -19.99 11.00
CA ASP A 225 1.70 -19.97 12.48
C ASP A 225 0.34 -19.67 13.13
N GLY A 226 -0.72 -19.48 12.34
CA GLY A 226 -2.06 -19.11 12.80
C GLY A 226 -2.23 -17.62 13.11
N ALA A 227 -1.18 -16.80 13.02
CA ALA A 227 -1.29 -15.36 13.26
C ALA A 227 -1.97 -14.65 12.08
N GLU A 228 -2.72 -13.60 12.37
CA GLU A 228 -3.34 -12.78 11.33
C GLU A 228 -2.28 -12.07 10.49
N THR A 229 -2.42 -12.15 9.17
CA THR A 229 -1.56 -11.46 8.21
C THR A 229 -1.83 -9.96 8.20
N GLY A 230 -3.06 -9.57 8.54
CA GLY A 230 -3.57 -8.21 8.39
C GLY A 230 -4.53 -8.05 7.20
N LEU A 231 -4.57 -9.03 6.29
CA LEU A 231 -5.45 -9.03 5.13
C LEU A 231 -6.83 -9.60 5.48
N THR A 232 -7.87 -8.88 5.07
CA THR A 232 -9.27 -9.30 5.21
C THR A 232 -9.99 -9.12 3.87
N VAL A 233 -10.85 -10.08 3.52
CA VAL A 233 -11.79 -9.97 2.39
C VAL A 233 -13.19 -10.12 2.93
N SER A 234 -14.11 -9.23 2.56
CA SER A 234 -15.50 -9.29 3.00
C SER A 234 -16.50 -8.85 1.93
N GLY A 235 -17.77 -9.17 2.13
CA GLY A 235 -18.85 -8.85 1.21
C GLY A 235 -20.14 -9.58 1.59
N ALA A 236 -21.23 -9.37 0.85
CA ALA A 236 -22.47 -10.11 1.09
C ALA A 236 -22.27 -11.62 0.87
N PRO A 237 -23.05 -12.50 1.52
CA PRO A 237 -22.97 -13.94 1.26
C PRO A 237 -23.06 -14.31 -0.24
N ALA A 238 -23.96 -13.65 -0.98
CA ALA A 238 -24.12 -13.82 -2.42
C ALA A 238 -22.86 -13.46 -3.24
N SER A 239 -21.96 -12.64 -2.68
CA SER A 239 -20.67 -12.32 -3.32
C SER A 239 -19.71 -13.51 -3.34
N PHE A 240 -19.92 -14.57 -2.55
CA PHE A 240 -18.98 -15.69 -2.44
C PHE A 240 -19.57 -17.07 -2.76
N GLY A 241 -20.90 -17.17 -2.89
CA GLY A 241 -21.62 -18.42 -3.16
C GLY A 241 -22.19 -19.06 -1.90
#